data_AF-A0A0C2YRB0-F1
#
_entry.id   AF-A0A0C2YRB0-F1
#
_cell.length_a   1.000
_cell.length_b   1.000
_cell.length_c   1.000
_cell.angle_alpha   90.00
_cell.angle_beta   90.00
_cell.angle_gamma   90.00
#
_symmetry.space_group_name_H-M   'P 1'
#
loop_
_entity.id
_entity.type
_entity.pdbx_description
1 polymer ?
#
loop_
_entity_poly.entity_id
_entity_poly.type
_entity_poly.pdbx_seq_one_letter_code
_entity_poly.pdbx_strand_id
1 'polypeptide(L)'
;MSNPSLRGRTNTAAFMVGAAVAVIGLVAIAALWRLLASEGATGFAVGALVALILAGALLAVVSVLVLREVFTVLGLIERGAATAQQAAKGDLNIRVLRIGRKDELGRMLNGLNHVLDLTEEFAKDTGAAMKRAGAKEYFRYIPLQGLRGDYSTYAEMINKVLGDMDARDQETHAFEKNVHDMVSQVASATTGIGRTAQTMAGRSESAGGRSITVGEAAETTTQLASAVSDSTRQLAQAINEIAQQVTQSASVAQNAVADIGETVERMNGLADSVSQIGVVVQLINDIAAQTNLLALNATIEAARAGEAGKGFAVVANEVKHLANQTAKATEDISRQVGAVQGAAQAAAAGVEGVVATIRTIDGIASAIAGAVQEQEAVTRDISAHIDEVAAKASEVSENVAHLSQSTAQACGGTVRVIWSARALSKVVEELNAEVNAYVSKVR
;
A
#
# COMPACT_ATOMS: atom_id res chain seq x y z
N MET A 1 44.42 60.71 -48.60
CA MET A 1 44.53 61.22 -49.98
C MET A 1 44.44 62.73 -49.92
N SER A 2 45.58 63.38 -49.74
CA SER A 2 45.73 64.83 -49.66
C SER A 2 45.62 65.41 -51.07
N ASN A 3 44.65 66.27 -51.31
CA ASN A 3 44.42 66.89 -52.61
C ASN A 3 45.57 67.87 -52.92
N PRO A 4 46.48 67.57 -53.88
CA PRO A 4 47.69 68.38 -54.11
C PRO A 4 47.38 69.77 -54.72
N SER A 5 46.15 69.97 -55.19
CA SER A 5 45.74 71.13 -55.98
C SER A 5 45.66 72.45 -55.20
N LEU A 6 45.53 72.42 -53.88
CA LEU A 6 45.43 73.63 -53.05
C LEU A 6 46.78 74.13 -52.52
N ARG A 7 47.75 73.23 -52.25
CA ARG A 7 49.14 73.61 -51.94
C ARG A 7 49.84 74.33 -53.10
N GLY A 8 49.50 73.97 -54.35
CA GLY A 8 50.02 74.63 -55.55
C GLY A 8 49.46 76.05 -55.78
N ARG A 9 48.19 76.28 -55.45
CA ARG A 9 47.53 77.59 -55.61
C ARG A 9 47.85 78.59 -54.49
N THR A 10 48.29 78.09 -53.34
CA THR A 10 48.63 78.90 -52.16
C THR A 10 50.07 79.42 -52.20
N ASN A 11 51.01 78.60 -52.68
CA ASN A 11 52.37 79.07 -52.96
C ASN A 11 52.39 80.15 -54.05
N THR A 12 51.55 80.02 -55.08
CA THR A 12 51.48 81.01 -56.17
C THR A 12 50.92 82.36 -55.72
N ALA A 13 49.91 82.39 -54.85
CA ALA A 13 49.37 83.65 -54.30
C ALA A 13 50.35 84.35 -53.35
N ALA A 14 51.02 83.62 -52.45
CA ALA A 14 52.04 84.18 -51.57
C ALA A 14 53.27 84.68 -52.35
N PHE A 15 53.67 83.96 -53.41
CA PHE A 15 54.75 84.38 -54.30
C PHE A 15 54.37 85.63 -55.11
N MET A 16 53.13 85.75 -55.59
CA MET A 16 52.67 86.93 -56.33
C MET A 16 52.57 88.19 -55.45
N VAL A 17 52.11 88.07 -54.20
CA VAL A 17 52.07 89.21 -53.27
C VAL A 17 53.49 89.60 -52.84
N GLY A 18 54.36 88.63 -52.54
CA GLY A 18 55.77 88.89 -52.27
C GLY A 18 56.50 89.55 -53.45
N ALA A 19 56.24 89.10 -54.68
CA ALA A 19 56.77 89.69 -55.90
C ALA A 19 56.24 91.12 -56.14
N ALA A 20 54.95 91.38 -55.93
CA ALA A 20 54.37 92.71 -56.10
C ALA A 20 54.96 93.73 -55.11
N VAL A 21 55.16 93.34 -53.84
CA VAL A 21 55.80 94.18 -52.82
C VAL A 21 57.27 94.43 -53.14
N ALA A 22 58.01 93.42 -53.63
CA ALA A 22 59.40 93.57 -54.04
C ALA A 22 59.55 94.50 -55.25
N VAL A 23 58.62 94.45 -56.22
CA VAL A 23 58.61 95.36 -57.37
C VAL A 23 58.33 96.80 -56.94
N ILE A 24 57.36 97.03 -56.04
CA ILE A 24 57.07 98.37 -55.50
C ILE A 24 58.28 98.92 -54.72
N GLY A 25 58.98 98.07 -53.94
CA GLY A 25 60.22 98.43 -53.25
C GLY A 25 61.37 98.80 -54.19
N LEU A 26 61.57 98.04 -55.28
CA LEU A 26 62.60 98.32 -56.29
C LEU A 26 62.32 99.61 -57.07
N VAL A 27 61.06 99.88 -57.42
CA VAL A 27 60.65 101.12 -58.10
C VAL A 27 60.85 102.33 -57.19
N ALA A 28 60.58 102.21 -55.88
CA ALA A 28 60.82 103.27 -54.90
C ALA A 28 62.32 103.56 -54.69
N ILE A 29 63.17 102.52 -54.66
CA ILE A 29 64.64 102.67 -54.56
C ILE A 29 65.21 103.33 -55.83
N ALA A 30 64.73 102.95 -57.01
CA ALA A 30 65.13 103.57 -58.28
C ALA A 30 64.70 105.05 -58.37
N ALA A 31 63.53 105.40 -57.82
CA ALA A 31 63.07 106.79 -57.73
C ALA A 31 63.93 107.62 -56.75
N LEU A 32 64.36 107.04 -55.62
CA LEU A 32 65.25 107.68 -54.65
C LEU A 32 66.63 108.00 -55.24
N TRP A 33 67.20 107.09 -56.04
CA TRP A 33 68.49 107.28 -56.70
C TRP A 33 68.45 108.40 -57.75
N ARG A 34 67.35 108.53 -58.50
CA ARG A 34 67.15 109.64 -59.45
C ARG A 34 66.97 111.00 -58.78
N LEU A 35 66.37 111.06 -57.60
CA LEU A 35 66.15 112.32 -56.88
C LEU A 35 67.43 112.85 -56.22
N LEU A 36 68.29 111.95 -55.71
CA LEU A 36 69.61 112.29 -55.15
C LEU A 36 70.61 112.81 -56.20
N ALA A 37 70.39 112.53 -57.49
CA ALA A 37 71.25 112.97 -58.60
C ALA A 37 70.88 114.34 -59.20
N SER A 38 69.87 115.04 -58.67
CA SER A 38 69.43 116.36 -59.17
C SER A 38 69.87 117.50 -58.25
N GLU A 39 70.59 118.50 -58.79
CA GLU A 39 71.16 119.67 -58.05
C GLU A 39 70.12 120.72 -57.58
N GLY A 40 68.92 120.29 -57.16
CA GLY A 40 67.86 121.24 -56.76
C GLY A 40 66.77 120.68 -55.87
N ALA A 41 67.02 119.62 -55.10
CA ALA A 41 66.00 118.98 -54.27
C ALA A 41 65.88 119.63 -52.88
N THR A 42 64.73 120.25 -52.59
CA THR A 42 64.35 120.78 -51.26
C THR A 42 63.97 119.64 -50.30
N GLY A 43 64.23 119.81 -49.00
CA GLY A 43 64.08 118.77 -47.96
C GLY A 43 62.69 118.15 -47.79
N PHE A 44 61.65 118.69 -48.43
CA PHE A 44 60.28 118.15 -48.37
C PHE A 44 60.09 116.89 -49.26
N ALA A 45 60.80 116.79 -50.39
CA ALA A 45 60.66 115.67 -51.33
C ALA A 45 61.24 114.36 -50.77
N VAL A 46 62.30 114.46 -49.96
CA VAL A 46 62.93 113.29 -49.32
C VAL A 46 62.05 112.74 -48.19
N GLY A 47 61.35 113.59 -47.43
CA GLY A 47 60.45 113.17 -46.35
C GLY A 47 59.21 112.39 -46.83
N ALA A 48 58.60 112.82 -47.95
CA ALA A 48 57.42 112.16 -48.51
C ALA A 48 57.71 110.74 -49.03
N LEU A 49 58.90 110.51 -49.58
CA LEU A 49 59.27 109.19 -50.11
C LEU A 49 59.60 108.18 -48.99
N VAL A 50 60.22 108.64 -47.90
CA VAL A 50 60.49 107.79 -46.72
C VAL A 50 59.18 107.35 -46.05
N ALA A 51 58.16 108.23 -46.01
CA ALA A 51 56.83 107.87 -45.50
C ALA A 51 56.14 106.79 -46.37
N LEU A 52 56.29 106.83 -47.69
CA LEU A 52 55.76 105.80 -48.61
C LEU A 52 56.45 104.45 -48.45
N ILE A 53 57.77 104.42 -48.21
CA ILE A 53 58.51 103.18 -47.95
C ILE A 53 58.07 102.58 -46.60
N LEU A 54 57.92 103.41 -45.55
CA LEU A 54 57.43 102.95 -44.25
C LEU A 54 55.98 102.44 -44.30
N ALA A 55 55.09 103.11 -45.05
CA ALA A 55 53.72 102.65 -45.27
C ALA A 55 53.68 101.33 -46.07
N GLY A 56 54.55 101.18 -47.08
CA GLY A 56 54.71 99.94 -47.84
C GLY A 56 55.26 98.78 -47.00
N ALA A 57 56.23 99.05 -46.13
CA ALA A 57 56.76 98.08 -45.18
C ALA A 57 55.69 97.66 -44.13
N LEU A 58 54.90 98.61 -43.63
CA LEU A 58 53.79 98.33 -42.72
C LEU A 58 52.72 97.47 -43.41
N LEU A 59 52.34 97.79 -44.65
CA LEU A 59 51.40 97.01 -45.46
C LEU A 59 51.93 95.60 -45.76
N ALA A 60 53.23 95.44 -46.01
CA ALA A 60 53.86 94.14 -46.20
C ALA A 60 53.83 93.31 -44.91
N VAL A 61 54.14 93.92 -43.75
CA VAL A 61 54.06 93.24 -42.44
C VAL A 61 52.62 92.85 -42.12
N VAL A 62 51.64 93.74 -42.32
CA VAL A 62 50.22 93.45 -42.11
C VAL A 62 49.75 92.35 -43.06
N SER A 63 50.17 92.39 -44.34
CA SER A 63 49.83 91.36 -45.33
C SER A 63 50.44 90.00 -44.97
N VAL A 64 51.68 89.97 -44.49
CA VAL A 64 52.34 88.73 -44.01
C VAL A 64 51.65 88.20 -42.74
N LEU A 65 51.25 89.07 -41.81
CA LEU A 65 50.50 88.67 -40.61
C LEU A 65 49.10 88.14 -40.96
N VAL A 66 48.37 88.79 -41.87
CA VAL A 66 47.06 88.34 -42.35
C VAL A 66 47.18 87.04 -43.15
N LEU A 67 48.16 86.92 -44.07
CA LEU A 67 48.43 85.67 -44.79
C LEU A 67 48.78 84.54 -43.82
N ARG A 68 49.62 84.80 -42.82
CA ARG A 68 49.97 83.81 -41.78
C ARG A 68 48.74 83.36 -40.98
N GLU A 69 47.86 84.28 -40.60
CA GLU A 69 46.59 83.94 -39.94
C GLU A 69 45.66 83.14 -40.85
N VAL A 70 45.48 83.55 -42.11
CA VAL A 70 44.66 82.84 -43.09
C VAL A 70 45.19 81.43 -43.35
N PHE A 71 46.51 81.25 -43.49
CA PHE A 71 47.12 79.92 -43.65
C PHE A 71 46.97 79.05 -42.41
N THR A 72 47.04 79.65 -41.22
CA THR A 72 46.84 78.92 -39.95
C THR A 72 45.39 78.45 -39.81
N VAL A 73 44.42 79.30 -40.20
CA VAL A 73 42.99 78.99 -40.21
C VAL A 73 42.67 77.90 -41.24
N LEU A 74 43.13 78.04 -42.49
CA LEU A 74 42.92 77.04 -43.55
C LEU A 74 43.52 75.69 -43.17
N GLY A 75 44.71 75.67 -42.58
CA GLY A 75 45.36 74.44 -42.12
C GLY A 75 44.61 73.75 -40.97
N LEU A 76 43.98 74.50 -40.06
CA LEU A 76 43.15 73.94 -38.99
C LEU A 76 41.80 73.43 -39.52
N ILE A 77 41.18 74.13 -40.48
CA ILE A 77 39.96 73.67 -41.15
C ILE A 77 40.23 72.37 -41.92
N GLU A 78 41.34 72.29 -42.67
CA GLU A 78 41.71 71.09 -43.42
C GLU A 78 41.95 69.89 -42.48
N ARG A 79 42.57 70.10 -41.32
CA ARG A 79 42.72 69.07 -40.28
C ARG A 79 41.37 68.66 -39.69
N GLY A 80 40.53 69.61 -39.33
CA GLY A 80 39.18 69.33 -38.82
C GLY A 80 38.34 68.54 -39.82
N ALA A 81 38.37 68.92 -41.10
CA ALA A 81 37.68 68.21 -42.17
C ALA A 81 38.26 66.80 -42.40
N ALA A 82 39.59 66.65 -42.35
CA ALA A 82 40.24 65.34 -42.46
C ALA A 82 39.87 64.42 -41.29
N THR A 83 39.83 64.94 -40.06
CA THR A 83 39.37 64.22 -38.86
C THR A 83 37.89 63.83 -39.02
N ALA A 84 37.01 64.75 -39.40
CA ALA A 84 35.60 64.42 -39.65
C ALA A 84 35.42 63.34 -40.74
N GLN A 85 36.22 63.39 -41.82
CA GLN A 85 36.18 62.41 -42.91
C GLN A 85 36.68 61.03 -42.47
N GLN A 86 37.69 60.97 -41.60
CA GLN A 86 38.19 59.72 -41.04
C GLN A 86 37.19 59.13 -40.02
N ALA A 87 36.56 59.98 -39.21
CA ALA A 87 35.49 59.58 -38.30
C ALA A 87 34.29 59.00 -39.04
N ALA A 88 33.91 59.61 -40.17
CA ALA A 88 32.87 59.09 -41.06
C ALA A 88 33.22 57.72 -41.68
N LYS A 89 34.50 57.33 -41.69
CA LYS A 89 34.96 55.99 -42.11
C LYS A 89 35.03 54.98 -40.96
N GLY A 90 34.64 55.38 -39.74
CA GLY A 90 34.62 54.52 -38.55
C GLY A 90 35.87 54.58 -37.69
N ASP A 91 36.86 55.44 -38.00
CA ASP A 91 37.99 55.67 -37.09
C ASP A 91 37.61 56.75 -36.06
N LEU A 92 37.21 56.31 -34.87
CA LEU A 92 36.79 57.21 -33.80
C LEU A 92 37.92 57.59 -32.85
N ASN A 93 39.14 57.03 -32.96
CA ASN A 93 40.24 57.32 -32.03
C ASN A 93 41.04 58.58 -32.40
N ILE A 94 40.75 59.16 -33.56
CA ILE A 94 41.44 60.33 -34.10
C ILE A 94 40.97 61.63 -33.46
N ARG A 95 41.90 62.58 -33.25
CA ARG A 95 41.60 63.89 -32.67
C ARG A 95 42.26 65.01 -33.45
N VAL A 96 41.63 66.17 -33.46
CA VAL A 96 42.27 67.41 -33.92
C VAL A 96 43.24 67.86 -32.82
N LEU A 97 44.54 67.75 -33.09
CA LEU A 97 45.60 68.10 -32.15
C LEU A 97 46.01 69.58 -32.30
N ARG A 98 46.51 70.16 -31.20
CA ARG A 98 47.06 71.54 -31.14
C ARG A 98 46.04 72.62 -31.51
N ILE A 99 44.83 72.55 -30.94
CA ILE A 99 43.82 73.63 -31.04
C ILE A 99 44.23 74.76 -30.08
N GLY A 100 45.14 75.63 -30.51
CA GLY A 100 45.61 76.77 -29.71
C GLY A 100 44.69 78.00 -29.70
N ARG A 101 43.54 77.92 -30.41
CA ARG A 101 42.62 79.04 -30.64
C ARG A 101 41.40 78.97 -29.72
N LYS A 102 40.89 80.12 -29.30
CA LYS A 102 39.70 80.29 -28.43
C LYS A 102 38.49 80.89 -29.14
N ASP A 103 38.56 81.05 -30.45
CA ASP A 103 37.49 81.60 -31.30
C ASP A 103 36.46 80.52 -31.71
N GLU A 104 35.51 80.87 -32.57
CA GLU A 104 34.46 79.98 -33.10
C GLU A 104 35.04 78.72 -33.73
N LEU A 105 36.17 78.84 -34.44
CA LEU A 105 36.85 77.70 -35.06
C LEU A 105 37.45 76.78 -34.00
N GLY A 106 38.10 77.34 -32.98
CA GLY A 106 38.58 76.56 -31.83
C GLY A 106 37.45 75.83 -31.10
N ARG A 107 36.30 76.50 -30.89
CA ARG A 107 35.10 75.88 -30.31
C ARG A 107 34.55 74.75 -31.17
N MET A 108 34.45 74.93 -32.48
CA MET A 108 34.00 73.91 -33.43
C MET A 108 34.90 72.66 -33.41
N LEU A 109 36.23 72.84 -33.43
CA LEU A 109 37.18 71.73 -33.43
C LEU A 109 37.21 70.97 -32.09
N ASN A 110 37.08 71.68 -30.97
CA ASN A 110 36.92 71.04 -29.65
C ASN A 110 35.57 70.30 -29.56
N GLY A 111 34.50 70.88 -30.12
CA GLY A 111 33.20 70.21 -30.23
C GLY A 111 33.27 68.93 -31.08
N LEU A 112 34.02 68.95 -32.19
CA LEU A 112 34.28 67.75 -33.00
C LEU A 112 35.00 66.67 -32.18
N ASN A 113 36.07 67.02 -31.45
CA ASN A 113 36.76 66.08 -30.57
C ASN A 113 35.82 65.50 -29.50
N HIS A 114 34.97 66.34 -28.89
CA HIS A 114 34.03 65.90 -27.87
C HIS A 114 32.97 64.94 -28.40
N VAL A 115 32.44 65.17 -29.61
CA VAL A 115 31.52 64.23 -30.27
C VAL A 115 32.23 62.90 -30.56
N LEU A 116 33.52 62.93 -30.95
CA LEU A 116 34.30 61.70 -31.16
C LEU A 116 34.53 60.95 -29.84
N ASP A 117 34.88 61.64 -28.76
CA ASP A 117 35.03 61.04 -27.43
C ASP A 117 33.73 60.32 -27.00
N LEU A 118 32.59 61.01 -27.06
CA LEU A 118 31.29 60.45 -26.69
C LEU A 118 30.87 59.28 -27.58
N THR A 119 31.11 59.38 -28.90
CA THR A 119 30.75 58.30 -29.84
C THR A 119 31.63 57.08 -29.62
N GLU A 120 32.92 57.27 -29.38
CA GLU A 120 33.87 56.19 -29.12
C GLU A 120 33.56 55.47 -27.81
N GLU A 121 33.35 56.22 -26.73
CA GLU A 121 32.99 55.68 -25.41
C GLU A 121 31.69 54.90 -25.47
N PHE A 122 30.63 55.50 -26.03
CA PHE A 122 29.34 54.84 -26.21
C PHE A 122 29.45 53.56 -27.06
N ALA A 123 30.21 53.59 -28.17
CA ALA A 123 30.39 52.43 -29.03
C ALA A 123 31.17 51.30 -28.33
N LYS A 124 32.21 51.64 -27.55
CA LYS A 124 32.99 50.66 -26.78
C LYS A 124 32.16 49.99 -25.69
N ASP A 125 31.41 50.76 -24.91
CA ASP A 125 30.60 50.20 -23.84
C ASP A 125 29.39 49.44 -24.36
N THR A 126 28.74 49.93 -25.41
CA THR A 126 27.68 49.18 -26.11
C THR A 126 28.24 47.87 -26.67
N GLY A 127 29.38 47.90 -27.36
CA GLY A 127 30.01 46.71 -27.91
C GLY A 127 30.38 45.69 -26.83
N ALA A 128 30.89 46.15 -25.69
CA ALA A 128 31.27 45.28 -24.59
C ALA A 128 30.05 44.70 -23.85
N ALA A 129 29.00 45.49 -23.64
CA ALA A 129 27.73 45.03 -23.06
C ALA A 129 27.06 44.01 -23.98
N MET A 130 26.95 44.30 -25.28
CA MET A 130 26.37 43.38 -26.27
C MET A 130 27.19 42.11 -26.46
N LYS A 131 28.53 42.17 -26.36
CA LYS A 131 29.37 40.97 -26.40
C LYS A 131 29.10 40.04 -25.21
N ARG A 132 28.92 40.60 -24.02
CA ARG A 132 28.57 39.84 -22.80
C ARG A 132 27.14 39.30 -22.89
N ALA A 133 26.19 40.12 -23.35
CA ALA A 133 24.82 39.68 -23.64
C ALA A 133 24.77 38.54 -24.67
N GLY A 134 25.62 38.57 -25.70
CA GLY A 134 25.76 37.49 -26.68
C GLY A 134 26.33 36.20 -26.09
N ALA A 135 27.05 36.28 -24.97
CA ALA A 135 27.47 35.15 -24.15
C ALA A 135 26.46 34.81 -23.03
N LYS A 136 25.26 35.41 -23.05
CA LYS A 136 24.22 35.29 -22.01
C LYS A 136 24.66 35.75 -20.62
N GLU A 137 25.60 36.68 -20.57
CA GLU A 137 26.10 37.32 -19.37
C GLU A 137 25.55 38.76 -19.28
N TYR A 138 24.41 38.95 -18.62
CA TYR A 138 23.68 40.23 -18.61
C TYR A 138 24.09 41.20 -17.49
N PHE A 139 25.23 40.97 -16.82
CA PHE A 139 25.67 41.78 -15.69
C PHE A 139 26.34 43.11 -16.08
N ARG A 140 26.68 43.32 -17.37
CA ARG A 140 27.39 44.52 -17.84
C ARG A 140 26.42 45.53 -18.45
N TYR A 141 26.12 46.57 -17.68
CA TYR A 141 25.33 47.73 -18.13
C TYR A 141 26.23 48.83 -18.70
N ILE A 142 25.70 49.61 -19.63
CA ILE A 142 26.33 50.81 -20.17
C ILE A 142 26.27 51.91 -19.08
N PRO A 143 27.40 52.50 -18.66
CA PRO A 143 27.41 53.60 -17.71
C PRO A 143 26.65 54.81 -18.27
N LEU A 144 25.74 55.38 -17.49
CA LEU A 144 24.98 56.58 -17.88
C LEU A 144 25.73 57.88 -17.57
N GLN A 145 26.78 57.82 -16.74
CA GLN A 145 27.53 58.98 -16.30
C GLN A 145 28.34 59.57 -17.46
N GLY A 146 28.08 60.84 -17.81
CA GLY A 146 28.78 61.53 -18.90
C GLY A 146 28.04 61.53 -20.23
N LEU A 147 27.06 60.64 -20.41
CA LEU A 147 26.18 60.63 -21.58
C LEU A 147 25.08 61.70 -21.43
N ARG A 148 24.71 62.36 -22.53
CA ARG A 148 23.65 63.38 -22.57
C ARG A 148 22.87 63.29 -23.87
N GLY A 149 21.62 63.75 -23.85
CA GLY A 149 20.73 63.70 -25.00
C GLY A 149 20.52 62.25 -25.50
N ASP A 150 20.53 62.06 -26.81
CA ASP A 150 20.22 60.78 -27.46
C ASP A 150 21.13 59.63 -26.99
N TYR A 151 22.41 59.89 -26.65
CA TYR A 151 23.30 58.84 -26.12
C TYR A 151 22.80 58.26 -24.79
N SER A 152 22.27 59.09 -23.89
CA SER A 152 21.69 58.63 -22.62
C SER A 152 20.44 57.80 -22.90
N THR A 153 19.57 58.27 -23.79
CA THR A 153 18.35 57.56 -24.17
C THR A 153 18.64 56.19 -24.80
N TYR A 154 19.63 56.09 -25.69
CA TYR A 154 20.04 54.81 -26.27
C TYR A 154 20.68 53.89 -25.24
N ALA A 155 21.53 54.40 -24.35
CA ALA A 155 22.13 53.62 -23.27
C ALA A 155 21.07 53.07 -22.30
N GLU A 156 20.09 53.89 -21.91
CA GLU A 156 18.94 53.46 -21.10
C GLU A 156 18.10 52.39 -21.79
N MET A 157 17.83 52.55 -23.09
CA MET A 157 17.09 51.55 -23.87
C MET A 157 17.85 50.21 -23.95
N ILE A 158 19.16 50.24 -24.20
CA ILE A 158 19.99 49.03 -24.24
C ILE A 158 20.05 48.39 -22.85
N ASN A 159 20.27 49.18 -21.79
CA ASN A 159 20.26 48.68 -20.42
C ASN A 159 18.92 48.05 -20.04
N LYS A 160 17.80 48.64 -20.46
CA LYS A 160 16.48 48.05 -20.29
C LYS A 160 16.36 46.71 -21.01
N VAL A 161 16.78 46.64 -22.28
CA VAL A 161 16.80 45.38 -23.04
C VAL A 161 17.68 44.33 -22.36
N LEU A 162 18.84 44.70 -21.83
CA LEU A 162 19.71 43.78 -21.07
C LEU A 162 19.03 43.26 -19.80
N GLY A 163 18.33 44.14 -19.06
CA GLY A 163 17.55 43.75 -17.89
C GLY A 163 16.36 42.83 -18.24
N ASP A 164 15.65 43.14 -19.32
CA ASP A 164 14.55 42.30 -19.83
C ASP A 164 15.08 40.93 -20.31
N MET A 165 16.27 40.88 -20.91
CA MET A 165 16.94 39.62 -21.31
C MET A 165 17.40 38.80 -20.10
N ASP A 166 17.95 39.43 -19.07
CA ASP A 166 18.32 38.77 -17.80
C ASP A 166 17.10 38.16 -17.11
N ALA A 167 16.03 38.95 -16.95
CA ALA A 167 14.78 38.48 -16.35
C ALA A 167 14.20 37.28 -17.10
N ARG A 168 14.16 37.33 -18.44
CA ARG A 168 13.65 36.23 -19.27
C ARG A 168 14.50 34.97 -19.17
N ASP A 169 15.83 35.10 -19.09
CA ASP A 169 16.72 33.94 -18.94
C ASP A 169 16.55 33.28 -17.56
N GLN A 170 16.40 34.09 -16.50
CA GLN A 170 16.10 33.60 -15.14
C GLN A 170 14.73 32.91 -15.08
N GLU A 171 13.69 33.49 -15.68
CA GLU A 171 12.36 32.87 -15.78
C GLU A 171 12.41 31.55 -16.55
N THR A 172 13.19 31.49 -17.64
CA THR A 172 13.37 30.27 -18.45
C THR A 172 14.05 29.17 -17.64
N HIS A 173 15.10 29.49 -16.89
CA HIS A 173 15.77 28.52 -16.01
C HIS A 173 14.87 28.05 -14.86
N ALA A 174 14.10 28.95 -14.25
CA ALA A 174 13.14 28.59 -13.21
C ALA A 174 12.02 27.69 -13.76
N PHE A 175 11.52 27.99 -14.96
CA PHE A 175 10.55 27.16 -15.66
C PHE A 175 11.10 25.76 -15.99
N GLU A 176 12.31 25.67 -16.55
CA GLU A 176 13.00 24.41 -16.84
C GLU A 176 13.09 23.53 -15.59
N LYS A 177 13.60 24.09 -14.49
CA LYS A 177 13.74 23.37 -13.22
C LYS A 177 12.38 22.87 -12.72
N ASN A 178 11.38 23.74 -12.69
CA ASN A 178 10.05 23.39 -12.19
C ASN A 178 9.40 22.28 -13.03
N VAL A 179 9.50 22.36 -14.35
CA VAL A 179 8.96 21.31 -15.24
C VAL A 179 9.72 20.00 -15.06
N HIS A 180 11.05 20.04 -14.96
CA HIS A 180 11.86 18.84 -14.71
C HIS A 180 11.48 18.17 -13.38
N ASP A 181 11.33 18.95 -12.31
CA ASP A 181 10.94 18.46 -11.00
C ASP A 181 9.52 17.83 -11.03
N MET A 182 8.58 18.46 -11.74
CA MET A 182 7.22 17.91 -11.92
C MET A 182 7.23 16.61 -12.72
N VAL A 183 7.93 16.57 -13.86
CA VAL A 183 8.07 15.37 -14.72
C VAL A 183 8.68 14.21 -13.92
N SER A 184 9.74 14.49 -13.14
CA SER A 184 10.39 13.51 -12.26
C SER A 184 9.43 12.97 -11.18
N GLN A 185 8.64 13.84 -10.55
CA GLN A 185 7.63 13.42 -9.57
C GLN A 185 6.56 12.54 -10.21
N VAL A 186 6.04 12.89 -11.40
CA VAL A 186 5.05 12.07 -12.12
C VAL A 186 5.65 10.73 -12.54
N ALA A 187 6.91 10.70 -13.00
CA ALA A 187 7.62 9.46 -13.34
C ALA A 187 7.72 8.51 -12.13
N SER A 188 8.12 9.04 -10.98
CA SER A 188 8.25 8.29 -9.73
C SER A 188 6.89 7.77 -9.25
N ALA A 189 5.87 8.63 -9.24
CA ALA A 189 4.51 8.25 -8.86
C ALA A 189 3.96 7.13 -9.76
N THR A 190 4.17 7.24 -11.08
CA THR A 190 3.73 6.23 -12.06
C THR A 190 4.42 4.89 -11.85
N THR A 191 5.72 4.89 -11.58
CA THR A 191 6.48 3.68 -11.22
C THR A 191 5.96 3.06 -9.93
N GLY A 192 5.64 3.89 -8.93
CA GLY A 192 5.01 3.47 -7.68
C GLY A 192 3.66 2.79 -7.91
N ILE A 193 2.79 3.39 -8.73
CA ILE A 193 1.49 2.82 -9.11
C ILE A 193 1.65 1.45 -9.79
N GLY A 194 2.58 1.34 -10.74
CA GLY A 194 2.85 0.08 -11.45
C GLY A 194 3.28 -1.05 -10.50
N ARG A 195 4.16 -0.75 -9.53
CA ARG A 195 4.60 -1.71 -8.52
C ARG A 195 3.47 -2.14 -7.58
N THR A 196 2.69 -1.17 -7.08
CA THR A 196 1.53 -1.44 -6.22
C THR A 196 0.51 -2.31 -6.95
N ALA A 197 0.25 -2.04 -8.23
CA ALA A 197 -0.61 -2.86 -9.04
C ALA A 197 -0.05 -4.28 -9.19
N GLN A 198 1.23 -4.47 -9.53
CA GLN A 198 1.81 -5.82 -9.59
C GLN A 198 1.67 -6.61 -8.27
N THR A 199 1.91 -5.97 -7.12
CA THR A 199 1.68 -6.59 -5.81
C THR A 199 0.22 -6.96 -5.60
N MET A 200 -0.71 -6.10 -6.00
CA MET A 200 -2.15 -6.37 -5.89
C MET A 200 -2.60 -7.52 -6.80
N ALA A 201 -1.99 -7.68 -7.98
CA ALA A 201 -2.25 -8.81 -8.88
C ALA A 201 -1.83 -10.13 -8.25
N GLY A 202 -0.60 -10.20 -7.71
CA GLY A 202 -0.12 -11.41 -7.03
C GLY A 202 -0.91 -11.74 -5.75
N ARG A 203 -1.36 -10.73 -5.00
CA ARG A 203 -2.26 -10.92 -3.86
C ARG A 203 -3.62 -11.47 -4.29
N SER A 204 -4.17 -10.96 -5.39
CA SER A 204 -5.44 -11.44 -5.94
C SER A 204 -5.29 -12.89 -6.40
N GLU A 205 -4.25 -13.22 -7.17
CA GLU A 205 -3.97 -14.61 -7.58
C GLU A 205 -3.87 -15.57 -6.39
N SER A 206 -3.11 -15.19 -5.35
CA SER A 206 -2.99 -15.98 -4.13
C SER A 206 -4.32 -16.13 -3.39
N ALA A 207 -5.12 -15.06 -3.27
CA ALA A 207 -6.46 -15.12 -2.68
C ALA A 207 -7.40 -16.05 -3.47
N GLY A 208 -7.32 -16.02 -4.80
CA GLY A 208 -8.09 -16.89 -5.68
C GLY A 208 -7.73 -18.37 -5.48
N GLY A 209 -6.44 -18.68 -5.47
CA GLY A 209 -5.97 -20.04 -5.18
C GLY A 209 -6.39 -20.55 -3.80
N ARG A 210 -6.29 -19.72 -2.75
CA ARG A 210 -6.75 -20.08 -1.40
C ARG A 210 -8.26 -20.26 -1.33
N SER A 211 -9.04 -19.49 -2.10
CA SER A 211 -10.49 -19.63 -2.17
C SER A 211 -10.88 -21.02 -2.68
N ILE A 212 -10.18 -21.54 -3.69
CA ILE A 212 -10.41 -22.91 -4.21
C ILE A 212 -10.23 -23.95 -3.11
N THR A 213 -9.12 -23.90 -2.37
CA THR A 213 -8.85 -24.84 -1.27
C THR A 213 -9.91 -24.77 -0.16
N VAL A 214 -10.40 -23.57 0.18
CA VAL A 214 -11.47 -23.41 1.16
C VAL A 214 -12.81 -23.96 0.63
N GLY A 215 -13.09 -23.78 -0.67
CA GLY A 215 -14.26 -24.36 -1.32
C GLY A 215 -14.26 -25.89 -1.27
N GLU A 216 -13.14 -26.52 -1.61
CA GLU A 216 -12.97 -27.98 -1.53
C GLU A 216 -13.16 -28.51 -0.09
N ALA A 217 -12.63 -27.78 0.91
CA ALA A 217 -12.83 -28.13 2.31
C ALA A 217 -14.29 -28.01 2.75
N ALA A 218 -15.02 -26.99 2.28
CA ALA A 218 -16.44 -26.81 2.54
C ALA A 218 -17.30 -27.91 1.89
N GLU A 219 -16.99 -28.29 0.64
CA GLU A 219 -17.65 -29.41 -0.04
C GLU A 219 -17.41 -30.73 0.70
N THR A 220 -16.17 -31.01 1.08
CA THR A 220 -15.82 -32.19 1.88
C THR A 220 -16.57 -32.21 3.22
N THR A 221 -16.69 -31.05 3.88
CA THR A 221 -17.44 -30.92 5.14
C THR A 221 -18.92 -31.25 4.95
N THR A 222 -19.52 -30.82 3.83
CA THR A 222 -20.92 -31.14 3.49
C THR A 222 -21.12 -32.64 3.27
N GLN A 223 -20.19 -33.30 2.58
CA GLN A 223 -20.21 -34.75 2.39
C GLN A 223 -20.08 -35.51 3.72
N LEU A 224 -19.16 -35.07 4.59
CA LEU A 224 -19.00 -35.65 5.93
C LEU A 224 -20.24 -35.45 6.79
N ALA A 225 -20.85 -34.26 6.79
CA ALA A 225 -22.09 -34.00 7.50
C ALA A 225 -23.21 -34.95 7.03
N SER A 226 -23.32 -35.18 5.72
CA SER A 226 -24.29 -36.13 5.16
C SER A 226 -24.04 -37.56 5.64
N ALA A 227 -22.79 -38.01 5.66
CA ALA A 227 -22.42 -39.34 6.16
C ALA A 227 -22.70 -39.50 7.67
N VAL A 228 -22.47 -38.45 8.47
CA VAL A 228 -22.80 -38.47 9.91
C VAL A 228 -24.32 -38.44 10.10
N SER A 229 -25.08 -37.70 9.29
CA SER A 229 -26.55 -37.72 9.34
C SER A 229 -27.10 -39.13 9.09
N ASP A 230 -26.56 -39.83 8.09
CA ASP A 230 -26.92 -41.24 7.83
C ASP A 230 -26.58 -42.17 8.99
N SER A 231 -25.39 -42.01 9.58
CA SER A 231 -24.96 -42.77 10.75
C SER A 231 -25.85 -42.51 11.98
N THR A 232 -26.27 -41.25 12.16
CA THR A 232 -27.15 -40.83 13.26
C THR A 232 -28.56 -41.41 13.07
N ARG A 233 -29.04 -41.52 11.83
CA ARG A 233 -30.30 -42.20 11.50
C ARG A 233 -30.26 -43.69 11.81
N GLN A 234 -29.15 -44.36 11.49
CA GLN A 234 -28.94 -45.77 11.85
C GLN A 234 -28.86 -45.95 13.37
N LEU A 235 -28.20 -45.03 14.09
CA LEU A 235 -28.14 -45.05 15.55
C LEU A 235 -29.52 -44.88 16.17
N ALA A 236 -30.34 -43.95 15.66
CA ALA A 236 -31.71 -43.75 16.12
C ALA A 236 -32.58 -45.01 15.93
N GLN A 237 -32.38 -45.74 14.83
CA GLN A 237 -33.04 -47.02 14.61
C GLN A 237 -32.60 -48.06 15.64
N ALA A 238 -31.29 -48.21 15.87
CA ALA A 238 -30.75 -49.16 16.85
C ALA A 238 -31.24 -48.85 18.27
N ILE A 239 -31.31 -47.57 18.65
CA ILE A 239 -31.86 -47.13 19.95
C ILE A 239 -33.33 -47.55 20.09
N ASN A 240 -34.15 -47.38 19.05
CA ASN A 240 -35.55 -47.83 19.06
C ASN A 240 -35.68 -49.35 19.19
N GLU A 241 -34.83 -50.12 18.51
CA GLU A 241 -34.81 -51.58 18.64
C GLU A 241 -34.42 -52.02 20.06
N ILE A 242 -33.43 -51.36 20.67
CA ILE A 242 -33.06 -51.61 22.07
C ILE A 242 -34.21 -51.25 23.02
N ALA A 243 -34.90 -50.11 22.80
CA ALA A 243 -36.05 -49.71 23.60
C ALA A 243 -37.16 -50.77 23.60
N GLN A 244 -37.46 -51.34 22.42
CA GLN A 244 -38.42 -52.44 22.28
C GLN A 244 -37.96 -53.70 23.00
N GLN A 245 -36.69 -54.09 22.86
CA GLN A 245 -36.14 -55.27 23.54
C GLN A 245 -36.12 -55.15 25.07
N VAL A 246 -35.88 -53.94 25.59
CA VAL A 246 -35.94 -53.65 27.03
C VAL A 246 -37.37 -53.76 27.55
N THR A 247 -38.33 -53.18 26.82
CA THR A 247 -39.77 -53.29 27.17
C THR A 247 -40.24 -54.74 27.16
N GLN A 248 -39.83 -55.52 26.16
CA GLN A 248 -40.12 -56.95 26.08
C GLN A 248 -39.49 -57.72 27.25
N SER A 249 -38.24 -57.43 27.59
CA SER A 249 -37.55 -58.05 28.73
C SER A 249 -38.25 -57.78 30.06
N ALA A 250 -38.70 -56.53 30.28
CA ALA A 250 -39.48 -56.16 31.46
C ALA A 250 -40.81 -56.92 31.53
N SER A 251 -41.52 -57.06 30.41
CA SER A 251 -42.76 -57.85 30.35
C SER A 251 -42.51 -59.34 30.66
N VAL A 252 -41.45 -59.94 30.11
CA VAL A 252 -41.08 -61.33 30.40
C VAL A 252 -40.73 -61.51 31.88
N ALA A 253 -39.99 -60.57 32.48
CA ALA A 253 -39.67 -60.60 33.90
C ALA A 253 -40.93 -60.54 34.78
N GLN A 254 -41.89 -59.67 34.46
CA GLN A 254 -43.16 -59.57 35.18
C GLN A 254 -43.99 -60.85 35.08
N ASN A 255 -44.07 -61.46 33.89
CA ASN A 255 -44.77 -62.73 33.69
C ASN A 255 -44.10 -63.85 34.50
N ALA A 256 -42.76 -63.91 34.51
CA ALA A 256 -42.03 -64.90 35.29
C ALA A 256 -42.28 -64.77 36.81
N VAL A 257 -42.41 -63.54 37.33
CA VAL A 257 -42.79 -63.33 38.75
C VAL A 257 -44.19 -63.86 39.03
N ALA A 258 -45.14 -63.68 38.11
CA ALA A 258 -46.50 -64.20 38.25
C ALA A 258 -46.53 -65.74 38.26
N ASP A 259 -45.87 -66.39 37.30
CA ASP A 259 -45.78 -67.85 37.20
C ASP A 259 -45.10 -68.49 38.43
N ILE A 260 -44.09 -67.81 38.95
CA ILE A 260 -43.41 -68.23 40.18
C ILE A 260 -44.34 -68.09 41.40
N GLY A 261 -45.16 -67.03 41.47
CA GLY A 261 -46.16 -66.87 42.52
C GLY A 261 -47.08 -68.08 42.62
N GLU A 262 -47.58 -68.58 41.48
CA GLU A 262 -48.40 -69.80 41.43
C GLU A 262 -47.62 -71.04 41.90
N THR A 263 -46.35 -71.14 41.55
CA THR A 263 -45.48 -72.26 41.99
C THR A 263 -45.27 -72.26 43.50
N VAL A 264 -45.06 -71.10 44.12
CA VAL A 264 -44.94 -70.95 45.58
C VAL A 264 -46.24 -71.37 46.27
N GLU A 265 -47.40 -70.95 45.73
CA GLU A 265 -48.71 -71.33 46.26
C GLU A 265 -48.94 -72.85 46.22
N ARG A 266 -48.58 -73.51 45.11
CA ARG A 266 -48.64 -74.97 44.98
C ARG A 266 -47.70 -75.69 45.96
N MET A 267 -46.51 -75.17 46.20
CA MET A 267 -45.56 -75.74 47.18
C MET A 267 -46.07 -75.61 48.62
N ASN A 268 -46.68 -74.47 48.96
CA ASN A 268 -47.32 -74.28 50.26
C ASN A 268 -48.48 -75.27 50.45
N GLY A 269 -49.34 -75.44 49.45
CA GLY A 269 -50.43 -76.43 49.49
C GLY A 269 -49.93 -77.87 49.62
N LEU A 270 -48.79 -78.22 49.00
CA LEU A 270 -48.13 -79.52 49.19
C LEU A 270 -47.64 -79.68 50.63
N ALA A 271 -46.97 -78.66 51.19
CA ALA A 271 -46.48 -78.68 52.57
C ALA A 271 -47.62 -78.89 53.58
N ASP A 272 -48.76 -78.22 53.38
CA ASP A 272 -49.96 -78.38 54.21
C ASP A 272 -50.54 -79.79 54.09
N SER A 273 -50.65 -80.33 52.87
CA SER A 273 -51.14 -81.68 52.62
C SER A 273 -50.25 -82.75 53.28
N VAL A 274 -48.92 -82.58 53.18
CA VAL A 274 -47.94 -83.46 53.81
C VAL A 274 -48.02 -83.36 55.34
N SER A 275 -48.25 -82.16 55.89
CA SER A 275 -48.48 -81.97 57.33
C SER A 275 -49.71 -82.73 57.82
N GLN A 276 -50.83 -82.69 57.08
CA GLN A 276 -52.03 -83.46 57.40
C GLN A 276 -51.77 -84.97 57.39
N ILE A 277 -51.01 -85.48 56.43
CA ILE A 277 -50.59 -86.89 56.40
C ILE A 277 -49.78 -87.22 57.66
N GLY A 278 -48.87 -86.34 58.08
CA GLY A 278 -48.11 -86.52 59.32
C GLY A 278 -48.99 -86.70 60.57
N VAL A 279 -50.06 -85.91 60.68
CA VAL A 279 -51.06 -86.05 61.77
C VAL A 279 -51.75 -87.42 61.74
N VAL A 280 -52.14 -87.89 60.55
CA VAL A 280 -52.77 -89.21 60.39
C VAL A 280 -51.80 -90.35 60.71
N VAL A 281 -50.55 -90.25 60.26
CA VAL A 281 -49.50 -91.24 60.55
C VAL A 281 -49.24 -91.33 62.05
N GLN A 282 -49.22 -90.20 62.76
CA GLN A 282 -49.09 -90.18 64.22
C GLN A 282 -50.26 -90.90 64.90
N LEU A 283 -51.49 -90.63 64.47
CA LEU A 283 -52.68 -91.31 64.98
C LEU A 283 -52.62 -92.83 64.76
N ILE A 284 -52.18 -93.29 63.58
CA ILE A 284 -52.02 -94.72 63.29
C ILE A 284 -50.96 -95.35 64.20
N ASN A 285 -49.85 -94.64 64.43
CA ASN A 285 -48.80 -95.11 65.34
C ASN A 285 -49.31 -95.23 66.79
N ASP A 286 -50.11 -94.26 67.24
CA ASP A 286 -50.75 -94.29 68.57
C ASP A 286 -51.74 -95.47 68.69
N ILE A 287 -52.55 -95.73 67.65
CA ILE A 287 -53.45 -96.90 67.57
C ILE A 287 -52.65 -98.21 67.59
N ALA A 288 -51.54 -98.30 66.86
CA ALA A 288 -50.68 -99.48 66.83
C ALA A 288 -50.06 -99.74 68.21
N ALA A 289 -49.59 -98.70 68.90
CA ALA A 289 -49.07 -98.79 70.27
C ALA A 289 -50.15 -99.27 71.25
N GLN A 290 -51.36 -98.71 71.17
CA GLN A 290 -52.49 -99.12 71.98
C GLN A 290 -52.91 -100.57 71.70
N THR A 291 -52.91 -100.98 70.43
CA THR A 291 -53.22 -102.35 70.00
C THR A 291 -52.18 -103.35 70.51
N ASN A 292 -50.89 -102.99 70.46
CA ASN A 292 -49.80 -103.79 71.01
C ASN A 292 -49.94 -103.98 72.54
N LEU A 293 -50.36 -102.93 73.26
CA LEU A 293 -50.66 -103.02 74.70
C LEU A 293 -51.87 -103.92 74.99
N LEU A 294 -52.96 -103.79 74.22
CA LEU A 294 -54.14 -104.65 74.35
C LEU A 294 -53.79 -106.12 74.06
N ALA A 295 -53.02 -106.37 73.00
CA ALA A 295 -52.55 -107.69 72.63
C ALA A 295 -51.64 -108.30 73.71
N LEU A 296 -50.75 -107.49 74.31
CA LEU A 296 -49.92 -107.91 75.43
C LEU A 296 -50.77 -108.32 76.65
N ASN A 297 -51.77 -107.53 77.01
CA ASN A 297 -52.71 -107.85 78.09
C ASN A 297 -53.47 -109.14 77.79
N ALA A 298 -53.89 -109.35 76.54
CA ALA A 298 -54.55 -110.58 76.10
C ALA A 298 -53.61 -111.80 76.16
N THR A 299 -52.33 -111.66 75.79
CA THR A 299 -51.34 -112.73 75.94
C THR A 299 -51.11 -113.10 77.41
N ILE A 300 -51.10 -112.11 78.31
CA ILE A 300 -50.99 -112.33 79.76
C ILE A 300 -52.20 -113.12 80.28
N GLU A 301 -53.42 -112.71 79.92
CA GLU A 301 -54.62 -113.39 80.39
C GLU A 301 -54.79 -114.79 79.78
N ALA A 302 -54.38 -114.97 78.52
CA ALA A 302 -54.32 -116.28 77.87
C ALA A 302 -53.32 -117.23 78.56
N ALA A 303 -52.16 -116.73 79.00
CA ALA A 303 -51.21 -117.49 79.80
C ALA A 303 -51.79 -117.85 81.18
N ARG A 304 -52.61 -116.97 81.76
CA ARG A 304 -53.29 -117.18 83.05
C ARG A 304 -54.37 -118.26 82.99
N ALA A 305 -55.02 -118.41 81.83
CA ALA A 305 -56.04 -119.44 81.58
C ALA A 305 -55.47 -120.85 81.30
N GLY A 306 -54.13 -121.01 81.26
CA GLY A 306 -53.47 -122.33 81.09
C GLY A 306 -53.78 -123.01 79.75
N GLU A 307 -54.05 -124.32 79.76
CA GLU A 307 -54.33 -125.11 78.53
C GLU A 307 -55.56 -124.59 77.75
N ALA A 308 -56.57 -124.04 78.43
CA ALA A 308 -57.78 -123.50 77.79
C ALA A 308 -57.52 -122.20 77.00
N GLY A 309 -56.43 -121.48 77.32
CA GLY A 309 -56.06 -120.21 76.70
C GLY A 309 -55.15 -120.31 75.47
N LYS A 310 -54.65 -121.51 75.11
CA LYS A 310 -53.64 -121.68 74.04
C LYS A 310 -54.05 -121.09 72.69
N GLY A 311 -55.28 -121.31 72.25
CA GLY A 311 -55.78 -120.75 70.99
C GLY A 311 -55.86 -119.21 71.02
N PHE A 312 -56.24 -118.65 72.18
CA PHE A 312 -56.29 -117.21 72.40
C PHE A 312 -54.90 -116.58 72.47
N ALA A 313 -53.92 -117.28 73.04
CA ALA A 313 -52.53 -116.86 73.11
C ALA A 313 -51.89 -116.73 71.71
N VAL A 314 -52.22 -117.63 70.77
CA VAL A 314 -51.75 -117.56 69.38
C VAL A 314 -52.30 -116.30 68.69
N VAL A 315 -53.61 -116.05 68.81
CA VAL A 315 -54.24 -114.86 68.24
C VAL A 315 -53.68 -113.58 68.86
N ALA A 316 -53.52 -113.53 70.18
CA ALA A 316 -52.95 -112.38 70.87
C ALA A 316 -51.51 -112.08 70.43
N ASN A 317 -50.67 -113.12 70.24
CA ASN A 317 -49.32 -112.96 69.70
C ASN A 317 -49.31 -112.50 68.24
N GLU A 318 -50.24 -112.98 67.40
CA GLU A 318 -50.37 -112.54 66.01
C GLU A 318 -50.78 -111.05 65.94
N VAL A 319 -51.76 -110.63 66.75
CA VAL A 319 -52.18 -109.22 66.87
C VAL A 319 -51.01 -108.36 67.36
N LYS A 320 -50.24 -108.85 68.35
CA LYS A 320 -49.04 -108.18 68.84
C LYS A 320 -47.98 -108.03 67.73
N HIS A 321 -47.79 -109.06 66.91
CA HIS A 321 -46.85 -109.02 65.78
C HIS A 321 -47.27 -107.98 64.73
N LEU A 322 -48.55 -108.02 64.30
CA LEU A 322 -49.14 -107.06 63.37
C LEU A 322 -49.05 -105.61 63.90
N ALA A 323 -49.29 -105.40 65.19
CA ALA A 323 -49.18 -104.08 65.81
C ALA A 323 -47.74 -103.53 65.76
N ASN A 324 -46.74 -104.37 66.05
CA ASN A 324 -45.32 -103.97 65.94
C ASN A 324 -44.88 -103.73 64.49
N GLN A 325 -45.34 -104.55 63.54
CA GLN A 325 -45.12 -104.31 62.11
C GLN A 325 -45.76 -102.99 61.65
N THR A 326 -46.97 -102.70 62.12
CA THR A 326 -47.68 -101.45 61.83
C THR A 326 -46.90 -100.26 62.37
N ALA A 327 -46.49 -100.29 63.65
CA ALA A 327 -45.70 -99.22 64.27
C ALA A 327 -44.42 -98.92 63.48
N LYS A 328 -43.69 -99.98 63.08
CA LYS A 328 -42.47 -99.85 62.28
C LYS A 328 -42.75 -99.26 60.89
N ALA A 329 -43.81 -99.69 60.22
CA ALA A 329 -44.23 -99.13 58.94
C ALA A 329 -44.62 -97.64 59.06
N THR A 330 -45.34 -97.25 60.12
CA THR A 330 -45.64 -95.83 60.38
C THR A 330 -44.40 -95.00 60.68
N GLU A 331 -43.39 -95.55 61.36
CA GLU A 331 -42.12 -94.86 61.61
C GLU A 331 -41.34 -94.62 60.30
N ASP A 332 -41.32 -95.59 59.39
CA ASP A 332 -40.74 -95.45 58.05
C ASP A 332 -41.51 -94.39 57.23
N ILE A 333 -42.85 -94.41 57.25
CA ILE A 333 -43.69 -93.41 56.58
C ILE A 333 -43.45 -92.01 57.17
N SER A 334 -43.36 -91.88 58.49
CA SER A 334 -43.12 -90.60 59.17
C SER A 334 -41.78 -89.98 58.73
N ARG A 335 -40.74 -90.81 58.58
CA ARG A 335 -39.45 -90.38 57.99
C ARG A 335 -39.61 -89.88 56.55
N GLN A 336 -40.39 -90.57 55.72
CA GLN A 336 -40.66 -90.14 54.34
C GLN A 336 -41.45 -88.84 54.28
N VAL A 337 -42.47 -88.67 55.13
CA VAL A 337 -43.25 -87.43 55.26
C VAL A 337 -42.33 -86.26 55.62
N GLY A 338 -41.46 -86.43 56.62
CA GLY A 338 -40.47 -85.41 57.01
C GLY A 338 -39.49 -85.07 55.88
N ALA A 339 -39.03 -86.06 55.11
CA ALA A 339 -38.16 -85.83 53.96
C ALA A 339 -38.86 -85.05 52.84
N VAL A 340 -40.13 -85.37 52.54
CA VAL A 340 -40.92 -84.65 51.53
C VAL A 340 -41.19 -83.22 51.98
N GLN A 341 -41.53 -83.00 53.26
CA GLN A 341 -41.76 -81.67 53.81
C GLN A 341 -40.49 -80.81 53.75
N GLY A 342 -39.33 -81.38 54.12
CA GLY A 342 -38.04 -80.70 54.00
C GLY A 342 -37.69 -80.37 52.55
N ALA A 343 -37.94 -81.27 51.61
CA ALA A 343 -37.74 -81.02 50.18
C ALA A 343 -38.66 -79.91 49.64
N ALA A 344 -39.93 -79.86 50.06
CA ALA A 344 -40.86 -78.80 49.68
C ALA A 344 -40.41 -77.43 50.20
N GLN A 345 -39.96 -77.35 51.46
CA GLN A 345 -39.41 -76.11 52.05
C GLN A 345 -38.14 -75.65 51.33
N ALA A 346 -37.22 -76.58 51.03
CA ALA A 346 -36.00 -76.26 50.29
C ALA A 346 -36.31 -75.76 48.87
N ALA A 347 -37.31 -76.35 48.20
CA ALA A 347 -37.78 -75.91 46.90
C ALA A 347 -38.37 -74.48 46.98
N ALA A 348 -39.23 -74.20 47.96
CA ALA A 348 -39.80 -72.87 48.17
C ALA A 348 -38.71 -71.80 48.39
N ALA A 349 -37.70 -72.09 49.24
CA ALA A 349 -36.57 -71.18 49.45
C ALA A 349 -35.73 -70.97 48.16
N GLY A 350 -35.52 -72.02 47.37
CA GLY A 350 -34.85 -71.91 46.07
C GLY A 350 -35.62 -70.99 45.11
N VAL A 351 -36.95 -71.08 45.11
CA VAL A 351 -37.82 -70.23 44.30
C VAL A 351 -37.77 -68.76 44.73
N GLU A 352 -37.70 -68.46 46.03
CA GLU A 352 -37.50 -67.08 46.51
C GLU A 352 -36.20 -66.45 45.98
N GLY A 353 -35.12 -67.23 45.89
CA GLY A 353 -33.86 -66.79 45.28
C GLY A 353 -34.02 -66.45 43.79
N VAL A 354 -34.85 -67.19 43.06
CA VAL A 354 -35.19 -66.90 41.67
C VAL A 354 -35.99 -65.59 41.57
N VAL A 355 -36.96 -65.35 42.46
CA VAL A 355 -37.72 -64.08 42.51
C VAL A 355 -36.79 -62.88 42.73
N ALA A 356 -35.84 -62.98 43.65
CA ALA A 356 -34.86 -61.93 43.90
C ALA A 356 -34.01 -61.63 42.66
N THR A 357 -33.62 -62.67 41.93
CA THR A 357 -32.87 -62.54 40.67
C THR A 357 -33.71 -61.82 39.61
N ILE A 358 -35.00 -62.17 39.46
CA ILE A 358 -35.89 -61.53 38.49
C ILE A 358 -36.16 -60.06 38.83
N ARG A 359 -36.33 -59.72 40.12
CA ARG A 359 -36.44 -58.31 40.54
C ARG A 359 -35.19 -57.50 40.20
N THR A 360 -34.01 -58.14 40.29
CA THR A 360 -32.76 -57.51 39.86
C THR A 360 -32.75 -57.26 38.35
N ILE A 361 -33.24 -58.23 37.55
CA ILE A 361 -33.39 -58.07 36.10
C ILE A 361 -34.34 -56.92 35.75
N ASP A 362 -35.48 -56.80 36.44
CA ASP A 362 -36.44 -55.70 36.25
C ASP A 362 -35.81 -54.33 36.54
N GLY A 363 -35.05 -54.22 37.64
CA GLY A 363 -34.29 -53.00 37.96
C GLY A 363 -33.25 -52.64 36.90
N ILE A 364 -32.53 -53.62 36.35
CA ILE A 364 -31.58 -53.41 35.25
C ILE A 364 -32.31 -52.94 34.00
N ALA A 365 -33.45 -53.56 33.65
CA ALA A 365 -34.24 -53.15 32.49
C ALA A 365 -34.73 -51.70 32.62
N SER A 366 -35.18 -51.30 33.81
CA SER A 366 -35.58 -49.90 34.08
C SER A 366 -34.41 -48.92 33.93
N ALA A 367 -33.22 -49.27 34.42
CA ALA A 367 -32.02 -48.45 34.26
C ALA A 367 -31.61 -48.31 32.78
N ILE A 368 -31.66 -49.40 32.01
CA ILE A 368 -31.38 -49.36 30.57
C ILE A 368 -32.42 -48.49 29.85
N ALA A 369 -33.70 -48.59 30.19
CA ALA A 369 -34.75 -47.76 29.59
C ALA A 369 -34.48 -46.25 29.79
N GLY A 370 -34.03 -45.85 30.99
CA GLY A 370 -33.60 -44.47 31.25
C GLY A 370 -32.41 -44.05 30.39
N ALA A 371 -31.38 -44.89 30.29
CA ALA A 371 -30.21 -44.62 29.44
C ALA A 371 -30.57 -44.52 27.94
N VAL A 372 -31.51 -45.35 27.47
CA VAL A 372 -32.02 -45.32 26.09
C VAL A 372 -32.74 -44.00 25.79
N GLN A 373 -33.56 -43.50 26.70
CA GLN A 373 -34.22 -42.19 26.55
C GLN A 373 -33.21 -41.04 26.47
N GLU A 374 -32.15 -41.08 27.29
CA GLU A 374 -31.08 -40.08 27.24
C GLU A 374 -30.30 -40.16 25.93
N GLN A 375 -29.96 -41.37 25.46
CA GLN A 375 -29.32 -41.58 24.16
C GLN A 375 -30.17 -41.09 22.99
N GLU A 376 -31.49 -41.27 23.04
CA GLU A 376 -32.40 -40.78 22.01
C GLU A 376 -32.40 -39.24 21.94
N ALA A 377 -32.39 -38.56 23.10
CA ALA A 377 -32.27 -37.10 23.16
C ALA A 377 -30.94 -36.61 22.57
N VAL A 378 -29.81 -37.19 22.99
CA VAL A 378 -28.48 -36.84 22.47
C VAL A 378 -28.38 -37.09 20.96
N THR A 379 -28.96 -38.20 20.47
CA THR A 379 -28.97 -38.53 19.04
C THR A 379 -29.74 -37.49 18.21
N ARG A 380 -30.88 -36.99 18.74
CA ARG A 380 -31.61 -35.88 18.11
C ARG A 380 -30.80 -34.59 18.06
N ASP A 381 -30.12 -34.25 19.14
CA ASP A 381 -29.27 -33.05 19.21
C ASP A 381 -28.08 -33.15 18.23
N ILE A 382 -27.48 -34.35 18.11
CA ILE A 382 -26.43 -34.61 17.11
C ILE A 382 -26.97 -34.38 15.69
N SER A 383 -28.15 -34.92 15.36
CA SER A 383 -28.78 -34.68 14.05
C SER A 383 -28.98 -33.18 13.78
N ALA A 384 -29.50 -32.43 14.75
CA ALA A 384 -29.72 -30.99 14.60
C ALA A 384 -28.40 -30.21 14.39
N HIS A 385 -27.35 -30.53 15.15
CA HIS A 385 -26.03 -29.91 14.98
C HIS A 385 -25.41 -30.26 13.62
N ILE A 386 -25.63 -31.47 13.10
CA ILE A 386 -25.11 -31.87 11.80
C ILE A 386 -25.80 -31.12 10.66
N ASP A 387 -27.10 -30.88 10.76
CA ASP A 387 -27.83 -30.03 9.81
C ASP A 387 -27.29 -28.58 9.83
N GLU A 388 -26.98 -28.05 11.01
CA GLU A 388 -26.35 -26.73 11.14
C GLU A 388 -24.94 -26.69 10.52
N VAL A 389 -24.12 -27.71 10.76
CA VAL A 389 -22.78 -27.84 10.17
C VAL A 389 -22.86 -27.90 8.64
N ALA A 390 -23.81 -28.66 8.08
CA ALA A 390 -24.03 -28.72 6.63
C ALA A 390 -24.45 -27.36 6.07
N ALA A 391 -25.37 -26.66 6.74
CA ALA A 391 -25.79 -25.32 6.33
C ALA A 391 -24.63 -24.32 6.36
N LYS A 392 -23.79 -24.36 7.40
CA LYS A 392 -22.60 -23.50 7.51
C LYS A 392 -21.54 -23.81 6.47
N ALA A 393 -21.34 -25.09 6.13
CA ALA A 393 -20.46 -25.47 5.03
C ALA A 393 -20.97 -24.94 3.68
N SER A 394 -22.27 -24.99 3.43
CA SER A 394 -22.89 -24.40 2.24
C SER A 394 -22.69 -22.88 2.18
N GLU A 395 -22.90 -22.18 3.31
CA GLU A 395 -22.66 -20.73 3.42
C GLU A 395 -21.20 -20.37 3.12
N VAL A 396 -20.24 -21.16 3.61
CA VAL A 396 -18.82 -20.97 3.29
C VAL A 396 -18.55 -21.16 1.80
N SER A 397 -19.16 -22.15 1.16
CA SER A 397 -19.01 -22.40 -0.28
C SER A 397 -19.51 -21.22 -1.12
N GLU A 398 -20.67 -20.65 -0.76
CA GLU A 398 -21.21 -19.44 -1.42
C GLU A 398 -20.28 -18.23 -1.22
N ASN A 399 -19.80 -18.00 0.00
CA ASN A 399 -18.86 -16.93 0.30
C ASN A 399 -17.54 -17.08 -0.47
N VAL A 400 -17.06 -18.31 -0.64
CA VAL A 400 -15.89 -18.63 -1.48
C VAL A 400 -16.14 -18.30 -2.94
N ALA A 401 -17.33 -18.62 -3.48
CA ALA A 401 -17.68 -18.28 -4.86
C ALA A 401 -17.69 -16.75 -5.06
N HIS A 402 -18.28 -16.00 -4.13
CA HIS A 402 -18.26 -14.54 -4.15
C HIS A 402 -16.84 -13.96 -4.02
N LEU A 403 -16.00 -14.54 -3.16
CA LEU A 403 -14.62 -14.13 -2.99
C LEU A 403 -13.79 -14.39 -4.27
N SER A 404 -13.98 -15.55 -4.90
CA SER A 404 -13.34 -15.91 -6.17
C SER A 404 -13.71 -14.92 -7.28
N GLN A 405 -14.99 -14.57 -7.41
CA GLN A 405 -15.46 -13.57 -8.36
C GLN A 405 -14.85 -12.18 -8.08
N SER A 406 -14.89 -11.73 -6.83
CA SER A 406 -14.34 -10.43 -6.42
C SER A 406 -12.84 -10.35 -6.70
N THR A 407 -12.13 -11.44 -6.45
CA THR A 407 -10.70 -11.57 -6.71
C THR A 407 -10.38 -11.52 -8.20
N ALA A 408 -11.18 -12.19 -9.05
CA ALA A 408 -11.04 -12.11 -10.50
C ALA A 408 -11.26 -10.68 -11.01
N GLN A 409 -12.26 -9.97 -10.48
CA GLN A 409 -12.51 -8.55 -10.80
C GLN A 409 -11.35 -7.65 -10.36
N ALA A 410 -10.81 -7.87 -9.15
CA ALA A 410 -9.65 -7.15 -8.63
C ALA A 410 -8.41 -7.37 -9.51
N CYS A 411 -8.16 -8.60 -9.96
CA CYS A 411 -7.09 -8.93 -10.90
C CYS A 411 -7.26 -8.16 -12.22
N GLY A 412 -8.45 -8.20 -12.83
CA GLY A 412 -8.74 -7.45 -14.06
C GLY A 412 -8.60 -5.93 -13.89
N GLY A 413 -9.04 -5.38 -12.75
CA GLY A 413 -8.82 -3.97 -12.39
C GLY A 413 -7.35 -3.61 -12.30
N THR A 414 -6.57 -4.47 -11.66
CA THR A 414 -5.14 -4.30 -11.47
C THR A 414 -4.37 -4.33 -12.79
N VAL A 415 -4.72 -5.26 -13.70
CA VAL A 415 -4.14 -5.30 -15.04
C VAL A 415 -4.39 -3.99 -15.79
N ARG A 416 -5.59 -3.40 -15.70
CA ARG A 416 -5.87 -2.08 -16.29
C ARG A 416 -5.00 -0.96 -15.70
N VAL A 417 -4.75 -0.99 -14.39
CA VAL A 417 -3.85 -0.02 -13.74
C VAL A 417 -2.41 -0.18 -14.24
N ILE A 418 -1.92 -1.42 -14.40
CA ILE A 418 -0.58 -1.68 -14.97
C ILE A 418 -0.47 -1.09 -16.38
N TRP A 419 -1.47 -1.31 -17.24
CA TRP A 419 -1.50 -0.73 -18.58
C TRP A 419 -1.54 0.80 -18.56
N SER A 420 -2.34 1.38 -17.68
CA SER A 420 -2.46 2.84 -17.54
C SER A 420 -1.15 3.46 -17.04
N ALA A 421 -0.48 2.83 -16.08
CA ALA A 421 0.82 3.26 -15.60
C ALA A 421 1.88 3.18 -16.70
N ARG A 422 1.92 2.10 -17.49
CA ARG A 422 2.84 1.99 -18.65
C ARG A 422 2.59 3.08 -19.70
N ALA A 423 1.32 3.36 -20.00
CA ALA A 423 0.97 4.43 -20.93
C ALA A 423 1.42 5.80 -20.41
N LEU A 424 1.20 6.08 -19.12
CA LEU A 424 1.62 7.33 -18.49
C LEU A 424 3.14 7.46 -18.44
N SER A 425 3.88 6.38 -18.15
CA SER A 425 5.36 6.39 -18.21
C SER A 425 5.86 6.81 -19.59
N LYS A 426 5.24 6.31 -20.66
CA LYS A 426 5.59 6.71 -22.03
C LYS A 426 5.33 8.20 -22.28
N VAL A 427 4.17 8.71 -21.84
CA VAL A 427 3.85 10.15 -21.95
C VAL A 427 4.84 11.01 -21.18
N VAL A 428 5.28 10.57 -20.00
CA VAL A 428 6.28 11.26 -19.19
C VAL A 428 7.66 11.27 -19.88
N GLU A 429 8.06 10.16 -20.50
CA GLU A 429 9.29 10.09 -21.30
C GLU A 429 9.25 11.03 -22.51
N GLU A 430 8.13 11.05 -23.25
CA GLU A 430 7.90 11.95 -24.38
C GLU A 430 7.92 13.42 -23.95
N LEU A 431 7.24 13.76 -22.84
CA LEU A 431 7.23 15.12 -22.29
C LEU A 431 8.64 15.57 -21.85
N ASN A 432 9.40 14.69 -21.20
CA ASN A 432 10.77 14.98 -20.80
C ASN A 432 11.66 15.25 -22.03
N ALA A 433 11.50 14.47 -23.09
CA ALA A 433 12.22 14.67 -24.35
C ALA A 433 11.86 16.02 -25.01
N GLU A 434 10.57 16.37 -25.07
CA GLU A 434 10.11 17.63 -25.65
C GLU A 434 10.59 18.84 -24.85
N VAL A 435 10.58 18.77 -23.51
CA VAL A 435 11.09 19.83 -22.63
C VAL A 435 12.59 20.03 -22.85
N ASN A 436 13.38 18.95 -22.91
CA ASN A 436 14.81 19.04 -23.21
C ASN A 436 15.08 19.60 -24.61
N ALA A 437 14.28 19.21 -25.61
CA ALA A 437 14.37 19.74 -26.96
C ALA A 437 14.01 21.24 -27.03
N TYR A 438 13.00 21.68 -26.27
CA TYR A 438 12.63 23.08 -26.17
C TYR A 438 13.73 23.91 -25.49
N VAL A 439 14.21 23.46 -24.33
CA VAL A 439 15.29 24.12 -23.58
C VAL A 439 16.54 24.27 -24.45
N SER A 440 16.93 23.24 -25.19
CA SER A 440 18.08 23.29 -26.10
C SER A 440 17.89 24.21 -27.32
N LYS A 441 16.65 24.54 -27.71
CA LYS A 441 16.36 25.54 -28.75
C LYS A 441 16.33 26.97 -28.22
N VAL A 442 15.96 27.16 -26.96
CA VAL A 442 15.94 28.48 -26.28
C VAL A 442 17.34 28.83 -25.75
N ARG A 443 18.13 27.80 -25.41
CA ARG A 443 19.57 27.94 -25.17
C ARG A 443 20.33 28.25 -26.44
#